data_AF-A0A9W4TYR0-F1
#
_entry.id   AF-A0A9W4TYR0-F1
#
_cell.length_a   1.000
_cell.length_b   1.000
_cell.length_c   1.000
_cell.angle_alpha   90.00
_cell.angle_beta   90.00
_cell.angle_gamma   90.00
#
_symmetry.space_group_name_H-M   'P 1'
#
loop_
_entity.id
_entity.type
_entity.pdbx_description
1 polymer ?
#
loop_
_entity_poly.entity_id
_entity_poly.type
_entity_poly.pdbx_seq_one_letter_code
_entity_poly.pdbx_strand_id
1 'polypeptide(L)'
;MSNFIQPPHKNWSIQVKNLPDAKIRDKWLQFNNKSPYILVKIGMTTRFPDQRIKEWENKCNHKLINVGPRNKRFIYKQNFLERLSCLSIQDNYERYRDDGFFVNKNLKLVESSIHKALKDKYGKGDVYCSGCLVDKSVAPKKDSPFNTSYNVHTEWFLILKKEIEQVYNIIDSTCVNLG
;
A
#
# COMPACT_ATOMS: atom_id res chain seq x y z
N MET A 1 20.04 -6.67 15.59
CA MET A 1 20.46 -5.27 15.37
C MET A 1 19.55 -4.63 14.34
N SER A 2 18.84 -3.59 14.77
CA SER A 2 18.26 -2.49 14.00
C SER A 2 17.49 -2.81 12.72
N ASN A 3 16.22 -3.19 12.90
CA ASN A 3 15.21 -3.00 11.85
C ASN A 3 15.07 -1.48 11.63
N PHE A 4 15.86 -0.89 10.74
CA PHE A 4 15.66 0.49 10.36
C PHE A 4 14.59 0.56 9.29
N ILE A 5 13.40 0.93 9.72
CA ILE A 5 12.97 2.31 9.55
C ILE A 5 12.67 2.73 10.98
N GLN A 6 13.24 3.85 11.47
CA GLN A 6 12.95 4.37 12.80
C GLN A 6 11.46 4.16 13.10
N PRO A 7 11.05 3.65 14.28
CA PRO A 7 9.63 3.68 14.62
C PRO A 7 9.20 5.12 14.34
N PRO A 8 8.31 5.35 13.35
CA PRO A 8 7.93 6.70 13.04
C PRO A 8 7.45 7.31 14.35
N HIS A 9 7.84 8.56 14.60
CA HIS A 9 7.51 9.37 15.79
C HIS A 9 6.30 8.82 16.54
N LYS A 10 6.37 8.77 17.88
CA LYS A 10 5.38 8.37 18.92
C LYS A 10 3.86 8.44 18.61
N ASN A 11 3.45 9.01 17.48
CA ASN A 11 2.12 9.27 16.95
C ASN A 11 1.74 8.45 15.69
N TRP A 12 2.53 7.47 15.23
CA TRP A 12 2.13 6.62 14.09
C TRP A 12 1.06 5.60 14.50
N SER A 13 -0.21 6.00 14.39
CA SER A 13 -1.38 5.22 14.79
C SER A 13 -2.21 4.80 13.58
N ILE A 14 -1.61 4.04 12.66
CA ILE A 14 -2.39 3.37 11.62
C ILE A 14 -3.19 2.22 12.25
N GLN A 15 -4.51 2.30 12.13
CA GLN A 15 -5.40 1.21 12.53
C GLN A 15 -6.05 0.59 11.29
N VAL A 16 -6.27 -0.71 11.34
CA VAL A 16 -6.92 -1.48 10.28
C VAL A 16 -8.14 -2.19 10.82
N LYS A 17 -9.13 -2.41 9.96
CA LYS A 17 -10.24 -3.33 10.21
C LYS A 17 -10.05 -4.63 9.46
N ASN A 18 -10.70 -5.69 9.93
CA ASN A 18 -10.89 -6.94 9.20
C ASN A 18 -9.58 -7.66 8.80
N LEU A 19 -8.59 -7.69 9.70
CA LEU A 19 -7.45 -8.60 9.56
C LEU A 19 -7.95 -10.06 9.56
N PRO A 20 -7.49 -10.92 8.63
CA PRO A 20 -7.92 -12.31 8.53
C PRO A 20 -7.70 -13.10 9.83
N ASP A 21 -6.62 -12.79 10.54
CA ASP A 21 -6.21 -13.48 11.79
C ASP A 21 -6.81 -12.84 13.06
N ALA A 22 -7.62 -11.78 12.93
CA ALA A 22 -8.18 -11.10 14.10
C ALA A 22 -9.32 -11.91 14.72
N LYS A 23 -9.19 -12.18 16.04
CA LYS A 23 -10.26 -12.78 16.86
C LYS A 23 -11.54 -11.93 16.89
N ILE A 24 -11.45 -10.63 16.58
CA ILE A 24 -12.57 -9.71 16.60
C ILE A 24 -12.62 -8.99 15.26
N ARG A 25 -13.66 -9.28 14.48
CA ARG A 25 -14.00 -8.58 13.23
C ARG A 25 -14.64 -7.22 13.56
N ASP A 26 -14.53 -6.25 12.66
CA ASP A 26 -15.10 -4.89 12.77
C ASP A 26 -14.53 -3.94 13.84
N LYS A 27 -13.52 -4.34 14.64
CA LYS A 27 -12.78 -3.41 15.50
C LYS A 27 -11.53 -2.86 14.81
N TRP A 28 -11.26 -1.58 15.06
CA TRP A 28 -10.00 -0.94 14.67
C TRP A 28 -8.85 -1.52 15.50
N LEU A 29 -7.90 -2.17 14.84
CA LEU A 29 -6.72 -2.76 15.46
C LEU A 29 -5.47 -2.02 15.00
N GLN A 30 -4.55 -1.74 15.92
CA GLN A 30 -3.27 -1.13 15.55
C GLN A 30 -2.50 -2.09 14.63
N PHE A 31 -2.11 -1.60 13.45
CA PHE A 31 -1.38 -2.42 12.49
C PHE A 31 0.06 -2.61 12.98
N ASN A 32 0.47 -3.87 13.15
CA ASN A 32 1.82 -4.20 13.59
C ASN A 32 2.69 -4.60 12.38
N ASN A 33 3.83 -3.95 12.23
CA ASN A 33 4.79 -4.19 11.14
C ASN A 33 5.38 -5.62 11.15
N LYS A 34 5.31 -6.34 12.28
CA LYS A 34 5.71 -7.75 12.41
C LYS A 34 4.71 -8.74 11.79
N SER A 35 3.54 -8.26 11.39
CA SER A 35 2.51 -9.06 10.72
C SER A 35 3.06 -9.72 9.43
N PRO A 36 2.59 -10.92 9.06
CA PRO A 36 2.87 -11.51 7.74
C PRO A 36 2.22 -10.72 6.60
N TYR A 37 1.28 -9.83 6.92
CA TYR A 37 0.62 -8.94 5.97
C TYR A 37 1.36 -7.61 5.81
N ILE A 38 1.15 -6.97 4.67
CA ILE A 38 1.55 -5.61 4.33
C ILE A 38 0.33 -4.85 3.82
N LEU A 39 0.25 -3.56 4.15
CA LEU A 39 -0.73 -2.65 3.58
C LEU A 39 -0.14 -1.98 2.34
N VAL A 40 -0.80 -2.14 1.20
CA VAL A 40 -0.38 -1.54 -0.06
C VAL A 40 -1.50 -0.65 -0.58
N LYS A 41 -1.14 0.57 -0.96
CA LYS A 41 -2.00 1.47 -1.74
C LYS A 41 -1.54 1.41 -3.19
N ILE A 42 -2.50 1.31 -4.09
CA ILE A 42 -2.24 1.42 -5.53
C ILE A 42 -2.97 2.64 -6.03
N GLY A 43 -2.26 3.48 -6.77
CA GLY A 43 -2.85 4.65 -7.40
C GLY A 43 -2.13 4.97 -8.70
N MET A 44 -2.81 5.70 -9.57
CA MET A 44 -2.23 6.21 -10.81
C MET A 44 -1.70 7.63 -10.66
N THR A 45 -0.82 8.00 -11.58
CA THR A 45 -0.28 9.35 -11.72
C THR A 45 0.13 9.59 -13.17
N THR A 46 -0.05 10.82 -13.64
CA THR A 46 0.52 11.30 -14.92
C THR A 46 1.91 11.93 -14.75
N ARG A 47 2.32 12.14 -13.49
CA ARG A 47 3.66 12.60 -13.07
C ARG A 47 4.51 11.42 -12.62
N PHE A 48 5.79 11.67 -12.32
CA PHE A 48 6.69 10.67 -11.76
C PHE A 48 6.18 10.06 -10.43
N PRO A 49 6.36 8.74 -10.21
CA PRO A 49 5.93 8.07 -8.98
C PRO A 49 6.42 8.74 -7.70
N ASP A 50 7.67 9.21 -7.65
CA ASP A 50 8.24 9.86 -6.47
C ASP A 50 7.53 11.17 -6.09
N GLN A 51 7.09 11.95 -7.09
CA GLN A 51 6.32 13.16 -6.83
C GLN A 51 4.95 12.79 -6.24
N ARG A 52 4.31 11.76 -6.79
CA ARG A 52 3.02 11.29 -6.30
C ARG A 52 3.10 10.75 -4.87
N ILE A 53 4.17 10.04 -4.55
CA ILE A 53 4.43 9.55 -3.19
C ILE A 53 4.57 10.74 -2.24
N LYS A 54 5.39 11.75 -2.56
CA LYS A 54 5.54 12.96 -1.73
C LYS A 54 4.21 13.70 -1.52
N GLU A 55 3.37 13.80 -2.55
CA GLU A 55 2.02 14.38 -2.40
C GLU A 55 1.19 13.62 -1.37
N TRP A 56 1.24 12.27 -1.38
CA TRP A 56 0.56 11.45 -0.37
C TRP A 56 1.18 11.60 1.02
N GLU A 57 2.51 11.65 1.12
CA GLU A 57 3.21 11.85 2.38
C GLU A 57 2.84 13.19 3.02
N ASN A 58 2.82 14.27 2.22
CA ASN A 58 2.43 15.61 2.68
C ASN A 58 0.97 15.67 3.12
N LYS A 59 0.07 14.93 2.44
CA LYS A 59 -1.36 14.87 2.81
C LYS A 59 -1.62 14.07 4.08
N CYS A 60 -0.85 13.00 4.29
CA CYS A 60 -1.07 12.09 5.42
C CYS A 60 -0.10 12.33 6.58
N ASN A 61 0.90 13.20 6.42
CA ASN A 61 2.02 13.37 7.34
C ASN A 61 2.68 12.04 7.74
N HIS A 62 2.75 11.12 6.79
CA HIS A 62 3.25 9.77 6.99
C HIS A 62 4.23 9.43 5.87
N LYS A 63 5.41 8.91 6.26
CA LYS A 63 6.43 8.48 5.31
C LYS A 63 6.01 7.19 4.60
N LEU A 64 5.93 7.23 3.28
CA LEU A 64 5.54 6.10 2.45
C LEU A 64 6.77 5.52 1.76
N ILE A 65 6.65 4.27 1.32
CA ILE A 65 7.74 3.55 0.64
C ILE A 65 7.19 3.00 -0.65
N ASN A 66 7.92 3.23 -1.75
CA ASN A 66 7.62 2.59 -3.01
C ASN A 66 7.93 1.09 -2.90
N VAL A 67 6.89 0.26 -2.97
CA VAL A 67 6.98 -1.20 -2.95
C VAL A 67 6.95 -1.77 -4.37
N GLY A 68 7.72 -1.22 -5.30
CA GLY A 68 7.88 -1.77 -6.65
C GLY A 68 8.80 -3.00 -6.71
N PRO A 69 8.81 -3.77 -7.82
CA PRO A 69 9.70 -4.91 -8.05
C PRO A 69 11.16 -4.72 -7.64
N ARG A 70 11.79 -3.60 -8.01
CA ARG A 70 13.19 -3.28 -7.62
C ARG A 70 13.40 -3.12 -6.10
N ASN A 71 12.32 -2.83 -5.39
CA ASN A 71 12.28 -2.49 -3.97
C ASN A 71 11.71 -3.63 -3.10
N LYS A 72 11.56 -4.85 -3.65
CA LYS A 72 11.12 -6.06 -2.93
C LYS A 72 11.88 -6.33 -1.61
N ARG A 73 13.15 -5.92 -1.54
CA ARG A 73 13.99 -6.03 -0.33
C ARG A 73 13.41 -5.33 0.92
N PHE A 74 12.50 -4.38 0.75
CA PHE A 74 11.85 -3.70 1.89
C PHE A 74 10.68 -4.51 2.46
N ILE A 75 10.21 -5.53 1.74
CA ILE A 75 9.08 -6.37 2.12
C ILE A 75 9.56 -7.61 2.88
N TYR A 76 10.63 -8.24 2.38
CA TYR A 76 11.23 -9.44 2.96
C TYR A 76 12.51 -9.10 3.72
N LYS A 77 12.68 -9.67 4.92
CA LYS A 77 14.00 -9.73 5.55
C LYS A 77 14.86 -10.69 4.75
N GLN A 78 15.74 -10.16 3.91
CA GLN A 78 16.64 -11.01 3.14
C GLN A 78 17.60 -11.75 4.06
N ASN A 79 17.61 -13.07 3.96
CA ASN A 79 18.73 -13.88 4.45
C ASN A 79 19.96 -13.62 3.58
N PHE A 80 21.17 -13.89 4.10
CA PHE A 80 22.43 -13.64 3.38
C PHE A 80 22.45 -14.28 1.97
N LEU A 81 21.85 -15.46 1.82
CA LEU A 81 21.71 -16.15 0.53
C LEU A 81 20.74 -15.44 -0.44
N GLU A 82 19.68 -14.80 0.07
CA GLU A 82 18.73 -14.04 -0.75
C GLU A 82 19.32 -12.69 -1.22
N ARG A 83 20.32 -12.16 -0.50
CA ARG A 83 21.11 -11.02 -1.00
C ARG A 83 21.96 -11.38 -2.22
N LEU A 84 22.39 -12.65 -2.31
CA LEU A 84 23.14 -13.16 -3.45
C LEU A 84 22.21 -13.48 -4.63
N SER A 85 20.96 -13.89 -4.38
CA SER A 85 19.96 -14.06 -5.46
C SER A 85 19.51 -12.75 -6.09
N CYS A 86 19.75 -11.59 -5.46
CA CYS A 86 19.57 -10.28 -6.10
C CYS A 86 20.56 -10.01 -7.26
N LEU A 87 21.49 -10.93 -7.54
CA LEU A 87 22.33 -10.89 -8.74
C LEU A 87 21.66 -11.55 -9.97
N SER A 88 20.52 -12.25 -9.81
CA SER A 88 19.73 -12.71 -10.96
C SER A 88 18.78 -11.61 -11.43
N ILE A 89 19.23 -10.85 -12.42
CA ILE A 89 18.46 -9.78 -13.08
C ILE A 89 17.41 -10.42 -14.00
N GLN A 90 16.25 -10.84 -13.50
CA GLN A 90 15.08 -11.11 -14.35
C GLN A 90 13.76 -10.86 -13.60
N ASP A 91 13.53 -9.62 -13.15
CA ASP A 91 12.16 -9.14 -12.95
C ASP A 91 11.63 -8.73 -14.34
N ASN A 92 11.15 -9.70 -15.12
CA ASN A 92 10.64 -9.52 -16.48
C ASN A 92 9.21 -8.95 -16.47
N TYR A 93 9.06 -7.70 -16.03
CA TYR A 93 7.80 -6.96 -16.18
C TYR A 93 7.91 -6.06 -17.42
N GLU A 94 7.00 -6.21 -18.39
CA GLU A 94 7.11 -5.51 -19.67
C GLU A 94 6.91 -4.00 -19.53
N ARG A 95 6.03 -3.60 -18.60
CA ARG A 95 5.60 -2.21 -18.41
C ARG A 95 6.24 -1.54 -17.20
N TYR A 96 7.08 -2.23 -16.44
CA TYR A 96 7.74 -1.63 -15.29
C TYR A 96 8.95 -0.80 -15.70
N ARG A 97 8.90 0.52 -15.47
CA ARG A 97 10.01 1.47 -15.70
C ARG A 97 9.99 2.51 -14.58
N ASP A 98 11.09 3.20 -14.31
CA ASP A 98 11.17 4.35 -13.39
C ASP A 98 10.33 4.24 -12.09
N ASP A 99 10.42 3.09 -11.42
CA ASP A 99 9.70 2.76 -10.19
C ASP A 99 8.16 2.79 -10.27
N GLY A 100 7.59 2.59 -11.46
CA GLY A 100 6.15 2.46 -11.72
C GLY A 100 5.81 1.58 -12.93
N PHE A 101 4.52 1.29 -13.10
CA PHE A 101 4.02 0.57 -14.29
C PHE A 101 3.45 1.57 -15.30
N PHE A 102 3.99 1.55 -16.51
CA PHE A 102 3.70 2.52 -17.55
C PHE A 102 2.57 2.07 -18.46
N VAL A 103 1.69 3.02 -18.76
CA VAL A 103 0.46 2.82 -19.52
C VAL A 103 0.33 3.98 -20.50
N ASN A 104 0.02 3.70 -21.77
CA ASN A 104 -0.04 4.73 -22.81
C ASN A 104 -1.47 5.32 -22.92
N LYS A 105 -2.50 4.53 -22.64
CA LYS A 105 -3.92 4.92 -22.74
C LYS A 105 -4.73 4.41 -21.55
N ASN A 106 -5.93 4.93 -21.36
CA ASN A 106 -6.92 4.34 -20.43
C ASN A 106 -6.48 4.22 -18.95
N LEU A 107 -5.62 5.10 -18.44
CA LEU A 107 -5.11 5.10 -17.05
C LEU A 107 -6.20 4.84 -15.99
N LYS A 108 -7.35 5.52 -16.09
CA LYS A 108 -8.47 5.36 -15.16
C LYS A 108 -9.11 3.96 -15.21
N LEU A 109 -9.22 3.39 -16.40
CA LEU A 109 -9.80 2.06 -16.61
C LEU A 109 -8.83 0.97 -16.13
N VAL A 110 -7.53 1.14 -16.38
CA VAL A 110 -6.48 0.26 -15.86
C VAL A 110 -6.47 0.27 -14.34
N GLU A 111 -6.46 1.46 -13.71
CA GLU A 111 -6.52 1.60 -12.25
C GLU A 111 -7.77 0.93 -11.66
N SER A 112 -8.94 1.22 -12.23
CA SER A 112 -10.21 0.63 -11.77
C SER A 112 -10.22 -0.88 -11.89
N SER A 113 -9.65 -1.43 -12.97
CA SER A 113 -9.55 -2.87 -13.20
C SER A 113 -8.59 -3.54 -12.22
N ILE A 114 -7.43 -2.94 -11.97
CA ILE A 114 -6.47 -3.40 -10.95
C ILE A 114 -7.13 -3.38 -9.56
N HIS A 115 -7.79 -2.28 -9.22
CA HIS A 115 -8.49 -2.14 -7.94
C HIS A 115 -9.58 -3.19 -7.79
N LYS A 116 -10.33 -3.49 -8.85
CA LYS A 116 -11.36 -4.55 -8.84
C LYS A 116 -10.73 -5.92 -8.61
N ALA A 117 -9.72 -6.28 -9.41
CA ALA A 117 -9.03 -7.56 -9.28
C ALA A 117 -8.45 -7.78 -7.87
N LEU A 118 -7.88 -6.73 -7.27
CA LEU A 118 -7.31 -6.81 -5.92
C LEU A 118 -8.37 -6.80 -4.83
N LYS A 119 -9.49 -6.07 -5.02
CA LYS A 119 -10.64 -6.14 -4.10
C LYS A 119 -11.26 -7.53 -4.09
N ASP A 120 -11.39 -8.15 -5.26
CA ASP A 120 -11.98 -9.48 -5.39
C ASP A 120 -11.08 -10.55 -4.75
N LYS A 121 -9.76 -10.39 -4.84
CA LYS A 121 -8.78 -11.36 -4.33
C LYS A 121 -8.40 -11.17 -2.85
N TYR A 122 -8.10 -9.93 -2.45
CA TYR A 122 -7.57 -9.60 -1.11
C TYR A 122 -8.59 -8.87 -0.22
N GLY A 123 -9.73 -8.47 -0.78
CA GLY A 123 -10.70 -7.66 -0.06
C GLY A 123 -10.33 -6.19 0.05
N LYS A 124 -10.97 -5.50 0.99
CA LYS A 124 -10.73 -4.08 1.29
C LYS A 124 -9.95 -3.97 2.59
N GLY A 125 -8.86 -3.20 2.57
CA GLY A 125 -8.17 -2.74 3.77
C GLY A 125 -8.60 -1.31 4.08
N ASP A 126 -9.50 -1.13 5.05
CA ASP A 126 -9.79 0.21 5.55
C ASP A 126 -8.67 0.61 6.51
N VAL A 127 -8.01 1.72 6.19
CA VAL A 127 -6.87 2.25 6.94
C VAL A 127 -7.28 3.56 7.60
N TYR A 128 -7.28 3.56 8.92
CA TYR A 128 -7.44 4.76 9.72
C TYR A 128 -6.12 5.52 9.76
N CYS A 129 -6.16 6.79 9.35
CA CYS A 129 -4.99 7.67 9.31
C CYS A 129 -5.17 8.82 10.28
N SER A 130 -4.27 8.91 11.26
CA SER A 130 -4.26 9.99 12.25
C SER A 130 -3.69 11.30 11.71
N GLY A 131 -2.92 11.27 10.62
CA GLY A 131 -2.33 12.48 10.03
C GLY A 131 -3.22 13.20 9.02
N CYS A 132 -4.31 12.58 8.53
CA CYS A 132 -5.26 13.24 7.64
C CYS A 132 -6.34 13.98 8.43
N LEU A 133 -6.16 15.29 8.61
CA LEU A 133 -7.15 16.18 9.18
C LEU A 133 -8.32 16.39 8.20
N VAL A 134 -9.55 16.17 8.64
CA VAL A 134 -10.75 16.63 7.91
C VAL A 134 -10.93 18.13 8.18
N ASP A 135 -11.34 18.90 7.18
CA ASP A 135 -11.84 20.26 7.39
C ASP A 135 -12.99 20.22 8.41
N LYS A 136 -12.98 21.12 9.40
CA LYS A 136 -13.89 21.16 10.56
C LYS A 136 -15.39 21.33 10.22
N SER A 137 -15.78 21.24 8.95
CA SER A 137 -17.14 21.44 8.44
C SER A 137 -17.98 20.17 8.34
N VAL A 138 -17.41 18.97 8.53
CA VAL A 138 -18.14 17.70 8.44
C VAL A 138 -18.31 17.09 9.82
N ALA A 139 -19.57 17.02 10.28
CA ALA A 139 -19.94 16.49 11.58
C ALA A 139 -19.31 15.10 11.85
N PRO A 140 -18.88 14.82 13.10
CA PRO A 140 -18.27 13.55 13.45
C PRO A 140 -19.23 12.39 13.18
N LYS A 141 -18.80 11.40 12.40
CA LYS A 141 -19.56 10.16 12.19
C LYS A 141 -19.53 9.36 13.49
N LYS A 142 -20.71 8.98 14.01
CA LYS A 142 -20.93 8.30 15.30
C LYS A 142 -20.18 6.97 15.52
N ASP A 143 -19.53 6.42 14.50
CA ASP A 143 -18.82 5.14 14.57
C ASP A 143 -17.28 5.28 14.67
N SER A 144 -16.74 6.50 14.85
CA SER A 144 -15.32 6.67 15.15
C SER A 144 -15.07 6.56 16.66
N PRO A 145 -14.21 5.62 17.12
CA PRO A 145 -13.90 5.44 18.55
C PRO A 145 -13.16 6.63 19.20
N PHE A 146 -12.85 7.67 18.43
CA PHE A 146 -12.31 8.94 18.90
C PHE A 146 -13.17 10.07 18.31
N ASN A 147 -13.56 11.01 19.16
CA ASN A 147 -14.47 12.14 18.87
C ASN A 147 -13.78 13.24 18.03
N THR A 148 -12.90 12.84 17.10
CA THR A 148 -12.00 13.69 16.34
C THR A 148 -11.99 13.27 14.87
N SER A 149 -11.94 14.28 14.02
CA SER A 149 -12.22 14.24 12.58
C SER A 149 -11.04 13.69 11.77
N TYR A 150 -10.83 12.38 11.84
CA TYR A 150 -9.78 11.67 11.09
C TYR A 150 -10.33 11.00 9.82
N ASN A 151 -9.51 10.96 8.75
CA ASN A 151 -9.92 10.33 7.49
C ASN A 151 -9.63 8.81 7.46
N VAL A 152 -10.63 8.05 7.00
CA VAL A 152 -10.49 6.63 6.65
C VAL A 152 -10.12 6.52 5.18
N HIS A 153 -9.00 5.86 4.88
CA HIS A 153 -8.60 5.53 3.53
C HIS A 153 -9.12 4.14 3.14
N THR A 154 -9.92 4.08 2.09
CA THR A 154 -10.62 2.87 1.63
C THR A 154 -9.93 2.17 0.44
N GLU A 155 -8.83 2.74 -0.06
CA GLU A 155 -8.07 2.26 -1.22
C GLU A 155 -6.76 1.57 -0.82
N TRP A 156 -6.76 0.87 0.32
CA TRP A 156 -5.65 0.05 0.74
C TRP A 156 -6.01 -1.42 0.65
N PHE A 157 -5.00 -2.24 0.39
CA PHE A 157 -5.11 -3.68 0.24
C PHE A 157 -4.22 -4.34 1.28
N LEU A 158 -4.79 -5.29 2.02
CA LEU A 158 -4.05 -6.10 2.97
C LEU A 158 -3.56 -7.36 2.24
N ILE A 159 -2.27 -7.39 1.92
CA ILE A 159 -1.67 -8.45 1.09
C ILE A 159 -0.70 -9.24 1.96
N LEU A 160 -0.68 -10.57 1.82
CA LEU A 160 0.39 -11.37 2.41
C LEU A 160 1.72 -10.99 1.75
N LYS A 161 2.78 -10.74 2.54
CA LYS A 161 4.09 -10.37 2.01
C LYS A 161 4.56 -11.30 0.89
N LYS A 162 4.28 -12.61 1.03
CA LYS A 162 4.57 -13.68 0.06
C LYS A 162 3.86 -13.55 -1.29
N GLU A 163 2.72 -12.86 -1.34
CA GLU A 163 1.88 -12.75 -2.53
C GLU A 163 2.11 -11.45 -3.32
N ILE A 164 3.04 -10.60 -2.88
CA ILE A 164 3.31 -9.33 -3.54
C ILE A 164 3.72 -9.50 -5.01
N GLU A 165 4.39 -10.59 -5.37
CA GLU A 165 4.78 -10.85 -6.75
C GLU A 165 3.57 -11.09 -7.65
N GLN A 166 2.54 -11.74 -7.12
CA GLN A 166 1.28 -11.91 -7.85
C GLN A 166 0.59 -10.57 -8.08
N VAL A 167 0.72 -9.62 -7.15
CA VAL A 167 0.20 -8.26 -7.31
C VAL A 167 0.91 -7.56 -8.46
N TYR A 168 2.24 -7.66 -8.55
CA TYR A 168 2.99 -7.10 -9.68
C TYR A 168 2.57 -7.72 -11.01
N ASN A 169 2.40 -9.05 -11.07
CA ASN A 169 1.94 -9.75 -12.27
C ASN A 169 0.53 -9.30 -12.69
N ILE A 170 -0.39 -9.10 -11.72
CA ILE A 170 -1.74 -8.59 -12.00
C ILE A 170 -1.67 -7.17 -12.56
N ILE A 171 -0.83 -6.30 -11.98
CA ILE A 171 -0.67 -4.93 -12.44
C ILE A 171 -0.10 -4.94 -13.87
N ASP A 172 1.01 -5.64 -14.11
CA ASP A 172 1.70 -5.67 -15.40
C ASP A 172 0.78 -6.23 -16.50
N SER A 173 0.14 -7.38 -16.26
CA SER A 173 -0.82 -7.98 -17.21
C SER A 173 -2.00 -7.06 -17.50
N THR A 174 -2.53 -6.34 -16.50
CA THR A 174 -3.62 -5.38 -16.72
C THR A 174 -3.13 -4.18 -17.53
N CYS A 175 -1.93 -3.69 -17.26
CA CYS A 175 -1.30 -2.60 -18.03
C CYS A 175 -1.03 -3.02 -19.48
N VAL A 176 -0.62 -4.26 -19.75
CA VAL A 176 -0.40 -4.77 -21.10
C VAL A 176 -1.72 -4.93 -21.86
N ASN A 177 -2.77 -5.45 -21.21
CA ASN A 177 -4.04 -5.77 -21.87
C ASN A 177 -4.93 -4.54 -22.12
N LEU A 178 -4.92 -3.56 -21.22
CA LEU A 178 -5.87 -2.43 -21.24
C LEU A 178 -5.21 -1.07 -21.51
N GLY A 179 -3.87 -1.02 -21.48
CA GLY A 179 -3.05 0.19 -21.46
C GLY A 179 -2.47 0.68 -22.77
#